data_AF-A0AAD4XPA8-F1
#
_entry.id   AF-A0AAD4XPA8-F1
#
_cell.length_a   1.000
_cell.length_b   1.000
_cell.length_c   1.000
_cell.angle_alpha   90.00
_cell.angle_beta   90.00
_cell.angle_gamma   90.00
#
_symmetry.space_group_name_H-M   'P 1'
#
loop_
_entity.id
_entity.type
_entity.pdbx_description
1 polymer ?
#
loop_
_entity_poly.entity_id
_entity_poly.type
_entity_poly.pdbx_seq_one_letter_code
_entity_poly.pdbx_strand_id
1 'polypeptide(L)' 'MGCTAKMIVSKMLVEYKDGINGIRSLVDVGGGTGAMIAEIVEINPHIKGINLDLPHVLATAPEHPGVTHVRGDI' A
#
# COMPACT_ATOMS: atom_id res chain seq x y z
N MET A 1 15.49 11.86 5.31
CA MET A 1 15.64 10.39 5.41
C MET A 1 14.36 9.77 4.88
N GLY A 2 14.38 9.17 3.69
CA GLY A 2 13.19 8.51 3.12
C GLY A 2 13.06 7.08 3.65
N CYS A 3 11.83 6.61 3.85
CA CYS A 3 11.58 5.20 4.14
C CYS A 3 12.09 4.33 2.98
N THR A 4 12.70 3.18 3.27
CA THR A 4 13.15 2.22 2.25
C THR A 4 12.00 1.80 1.33
N ALA A 5 10.79 1.62 1.87
CA ALA A 5 9.60 1.32 1.08
C ALA A 5 9.31 2.39 0.02
N LYS A 6 9.45 3.67 0.38
CA LYS A 6 9.27 4.81 -0.54
C LYS A 6 10.21 4.77 -1.73
N MET A 7 11.48 4.45 -1.47
CA MET A 7 12.49 4.33 -2.52
C MET A 7 12.18 3.18 -3.47
N ILE A 8 11.72 2.04 -2.93
CA ILE A 8 11.33 0.87 -3.72
C ILE A 8 10.08 1.16 -4.55
N VAL A 9 9.03 1.75 -3.95
CA VAL A 9 7.79 2.12 -4.64
C VAL A 9 8.07 3.11 -5.75
N SER A 10 8.84 4.16 -5.48
CA SER A 10 9.20 5.17 -6.49
C SER A 10 9.92 4.54 -7.69
N LYS A 11 10.85 3.61 -7.45
CA LYS A 11 11.57 2.92 -8.52
C LYS A 11 10.67 1.94 -9.28
N MET A 12 9.83 1.18 -8.58
CA MET A 12 8.83 0.29 -9.18
C MET A 12 7.89 1.06 -10.12
N LEU A 13 7.44 2.25 -9.71
CA LEU A 13 6.53 3.08 -10.49
C LEU A 13 7.14 3.60 -11.79
N VAL A 14 8.46 3.80 -11.82
CA VAL A 14 9.18 4.20 -13.03
C VAL A 14 9.41 3.00 -13.94
N GLU A 15 9.95 1.92 -13.40
CA GLU A 15 10.38 0.74 -14.18
C GLU A 15 9.20 -0.14 -14.62
N TYR A 16 8.08 -0.12 -13.89
CA TYR A 16 6.91 -0.98 -14.14
C TYR A 16 5.63 -0.17 -14.40
N LYS A 17 5.79 1.03 -14.96
CA LYS A 17 4.72 2.02 -15.17
C LYS A 17 3.48 1.44 -15.87
N ASP A 18 3.69 0.72 -16.98
CA ASP A 18 2.57 0.16 -17.77
C ASP A 18 1.83 -0.95 -17.02
N GLY A 19 2.57 -1.76 -16.25
CA GLY A 19 1.98 -2.81 -15.42
C GLY A 19 1.13 -2.23 -14.30
N ILE A 20 1.58 -1.14 -13.67
CA ILE A 20 0.84 -0.46 -12.59
C ILE A 20 -0.40 0.27 -13.11
N ASN A 21 -0.32 0.94 -14.26
CA ASN A 21 -1.46 1.68 -14.83
C ASN A 21 -2.69 0.81 -15.12
N GLY A 22 -2.49 -0.50 -15.31
CA GLY A 22 -3.58 -1.46 -15.52
C GLY A 22 -4.24 -1.98 -14.23
N ILE A 23 -3.64 -1.72 -13.07
CA ILE A 23 -4.11 -2.22 -11.78
C ILE A 23 -5.28 -1.37 -11.30
N ARG A 24 -6.37 -2.03 -10.88
CA ARG A 24 -7.53 -1.36 -10.26
C ARG A 24 -7.57 -1.48 -8.75
N SER A 25 -7.01 -2.57 -8.22
CA SER A 25 -6.97 -2.83 -6.78
C SER A 25 -5.69 -3.56 -6.45
N LEU A 26 -5.08 -3.20 -5.32
CA LEU A 26 -3.85 -3.81 -4.82
C LEU A 26 -4.04 -4.16 -3.34
N VAL A 27 -3.65 -5.38 -2.96
CA VAL A 27 -3.65 -5.85 -1.57
C VAL A 27 -2.21 -5.99 -1.12
N ASP A 28 -1.86 -5.30 -0.04
CA ASP A 28 -0.59 -5.39 0.66
C ASP A 28 -0.77 -6.33 1.86
N VAL A 29 -0.12 -7.49 1.81
CA VAL A 29 -0.33 -8.61 2.73
C VAL A 29 0.84 -8.63 3.72
N GLY A 30 0.55 -8.49 5.01
CA GLY A 30 1.58 -8.21 6.01
C GLY A 30 2.13 -6.79 5.91
N GLY A 31 1.32 -5.84 5.41
CA GLY A 31 1.72 -4.45 5.14
C GLY A 31 1.93 -3.60 6.40
N GLY A 32 1.76 -4.17 7.59
CA GLY A 32 1.97 -3.52 8.86
C GLY A 32 1.01 -2.35 9.04
N THR A 33 1.56 -1.16 9.24
CA THR A 33 0.78 0.08 9.38
C THR A 33 0.19 0.58 8.06
N GLY A 34 0.52 -0.04 6.92
CA GLY A 34 -0.01 0.32 5.61
C GLY A 34 0.72 1.48 4.93
N ALA A 35 1.91 1.85 5.40
CA ALA A 35 2.67 2.98 4.85
C ALA A 35 3.04 2.78 3.37
N MET A 36 3.38 1.55 2.96
CA MET A 36 3.77 1.26 1.57
C MET A 36 2.58 1.41 0.62
N ILE A 37 1.45 0.75 0.92
CA ILE A 37 0.25 0.84 0.08
C ILE A 37 -0.31 2.27 0.03
N ALA A 38 -0.15 3.05 1.11
CA ALA A 38 -0.53 4.46 1.14
C ALA A 38 0.26 5.30 0.11
N GLU A 39 1.58 5.11 0.03
CA GLU A 39 2.39 5.81 -0.97
C GLU A 39 2.06 5.38 -2.40
N ILE A 40 1.72 4.10 -2.60
CA ILE A 40 1.30 3.61 -3.92
C ILE A 40 0.01 4.31 -4.37
N VAL A 41 -1.01 4.37 -3.52
CA VAL A 41 -2.30 4.99 -3.88
C VAL A 41 -2.23 6.52 -3.96
N GLU A 42 -1.33 7.16 -3.21
CA GLU A 42 -1.08 8.61 -3.32
C GLU A 42 -0.56 8.96 -4.72
N ILE A 43 0.35 8.16 -5.26
CA ILE A 43 0.92 8.37 -6.60
C ILE A 43 -0.03 7.84 -7.70
N ASN A 44 -0.88 6.86 -7.38
CA ASN A 44 -1.79 6.21 -8.33
C ASN A 44 -3.22 6.20 -7.79
N PRO A 45 -3.92 7.36 -7.78
CA PRO A 45 -5.25 7.45 -7.15
C PRO A 45 -6.33 6.58 -7.80
N HIS A 46 -6.06 6.03 -8.99
CA HIS A 46 -6.93 5.07 -9.67
C HIS A 46 -6.92 3.67 -9.03
N ILE A 47 -5.91 3.36 -8.21
CA ILE A 47 -5.76 2.09 -7.52
C ILE A 47 -6.51 2.15 -6.18
N LYS A 48 -7.37 1.17 -5.95
CA LYS A 48 -7.93 0.91 -4.62
C LYS A 48 -6.91 0.15 -3.76
N GLY A 49 -6.38 0.78 -2.72
CA GLY A 49 -5.43 0.16 -1.80
C GLY A 49 -6.12 -0.60 -0.68
N ILE A 50 -5.64 -1.81 -0.39
CA ILE A 50 -6.06 -2.62 0.75
C ILE A 50 -4.81 -3.03 1.53
N ASN A 51 -4.76 -2.70 2.81
CA ASN A 51 -3.74 -3.21 3.72
C ASN A 51 -4.33 -4.36 4.52
N LEU A 52 -3.73 -5.55 4.46
CA LEU A 52 -4.17 -6.73 5.16
C LEU A 52 -3.10 -7.17 6.16
N ASP A 53 -3.46 -7.21 7.44
CA ASP A 53 -2.56 -7.65 8.51
C ASP A 53 -3.36 -8.17 9.71
N LEU A 54 -2.65 -8.71 10.70
CA LEU A 54 -3.20 -9.25 11.93
C LEU A 54 -3.97 -8.16 12.70
N PRO A 55 -5.07 -8.51 13.39
CA PRO A 55 -5.89 -7.55 14.12
C PRO A 55 -5.11 -6.66 15.10
N HIS A 56 -4.08 -7.20 15.75
CA HIS A 56 -3.28 -6.47 16.74
C HIS A 56 -2.31 -5.48 16.08
N VAL A 57 -1.86 -5.75 14.86
CA VAL A 57 -1.03 -4.84 14.07
C VAL A 57 -1.87 -3.66 13.58
N LEU A 58 -3.04 -3.94 13.01
CA LEU A 58 -3.94 -2.89 12.51
C LEU A 58 -4.62 -2.07 13.61
N ALA A 59 -4.56 -2.50 14.87
CA ALA A 59 -5.08 -1.72 15.99
C ALA A 59 -4.34 -0.40 16.21
N THR A 60 -3.10 -0.28 15.73
CA THR A 60 -2.26 0.92 15.84
C THR A 60 -1.94 1.57 14.50
N ALA A 61 -2.50 1.05 13.40
CA ALA A 61 -2.30 1.60 12.07
C ALA A 61 -3.05 2.94 11.92
N PRO A 62 -2.39 3.99 11.40
CA PRO A 62 -3.05 5.25 11.11
C PRO A 62 -4.00 5.09 9.91
N GLU A 63 -4.98 5.99 9.81
CA GLU A 63 -5.78 6.10 8.60
C GLU A 63 -4.93 6.68 7.46
N HIS A 64 -5.03 6.04 6.29
CA HIS A 64 -4.38 6.49 5.07
C HIS A 64 -5.45 6.76 4.00
N PRO A 65 -5.54 7.98 3.44
CA PRO A 65 -6.47 8.27 2.35
C PRO A 65 -6.28 7.29 1.19
N GLY A 66 -7.38 6.73 0.69
CA GLY A 66 -7.35 5.76 -0.42
C GLY A 66 -6.98 4.32 -0.03
N VAL A 67 -6.72 4.04 1.26
CA VAL A 67 -6.40 2.71 1.79
C VAL A 67 -7.53 2.18 2.68
N THR A 68 -7.88 0.90 2.50
CA THR A 68 -8.77 0.17 3.41
C THR A 68 -7.97 -0.84 4.23
N HIS A 69 -8.00 -0.73 5.56
CA HIS A 69 -7.40 -1.71 6.46
C HIS A 69 -8.34 -2.91 6.67
N VAL A 70 -7.89 -4.12 6.36
CA VAL A 70 -8.64 -5.36 6.49
C VAL A 70 -7.92 -6.29 7.46
N ARG A 71 -8.61 -6.66 8.54
CA ARG A 71 -8.08 -7.58 9.55
C ARG A 71 -8.19 -9.01 9.03
N GLY A 72 -7.11 -9.78 9.09
CA GLY A 72 -7.09 -11.16 8.65
C GLY A 72 -5.94 -11.96 9.25
N ASP A 73 -5.97 -13.26 9.00
CA ASP A 73 -4.88 -14.21 9.22
C ASP A 73 -4.78 -15.05 7.94
N ILE A 74 -3.58 -15.24 7.43
CA ILE A 74 -3.27 -15.59 6.03
C ILE A 74 -2.34 -16.79 5.94
#